data_AF-A0A698FTY7-F1
#
_entry.id   AF-A0A698FTY7-F1
#
_cell.length_a   1.000
_cell.length_b   1.000
_cell.length_c   1.000
_cell.angle_alpha   90.00
_cell.angle_beta   90.00
_cell.angle_gamma   90.00
#
_symmetry.space_group_name_H-M   'P 1'
#
loop_
_entity.id
_entity.type
_entity.pdbx_description
1 polymer ?
#
loop_
_entity_poly.entity_id
_entity_poly.type
_entity_poly.pdbx_seq_one_letter_code
_entity_poly.pdbx_strand_id
1 'polypeptide(L)'
;MFKDFHDKYKCIFIHVPKVAGSSIERVIYQTDRWLVGHVKASDYVKLDRNKFESYFSFSFVRNPYDRVVSAYHYLKNDSPDPCDIEWGKLNIRDLEFEEFVLKLQDEEFKQKILTKNHFSFQYEYLCDENMNVLVDFIGRFEQLNSDFKKILNILKRKDSLIHVNKSKHCNYKDYYNCETYKIIREIYKNDFEIFDYDLEDKKYFNISDNVILNILQNKIEYKNDVLENLRLKHLTQIQNLNQNIKLKEQAIQNNLTQIQNLNQNIKLKEQAIQNNLTQIQNLNQNIKLKEQAIQNNLTQIQLLSNQLSFQAKHGTVKSRIQNQLSYKLGQAMIVNSKSFLGYLIMPMALLSIMISHKQEQKIYQEKIKKDPSLKLPLLEDYPDCQEALKLKNHLSYKLGQALIKANKTWYKGGYVKMWFEVRKLKREFRNKI
;
A
#
# COMPACT_ATOMS: atom_id res chain seq x y z
N MET A 1 11.44 37.90 -19.65
CA MET A 1 12.32 38.51 -18.63
C MET A 1 12.94 37.42 -17.78
N PHE A 2 12.14 36.63 -17.06
CA PHE A 2 12.55 35.28 -16.67
C PHE A 2 12.83 34.42 -17.92
N LYS A 3 13.79 33.51 -17.80
CA LYS A 3 14.32 32.66 -18.87
C LYS A 3 14.62 31.29 -18.28
N ASP A 4 14.68 30.25 -19.12
CA ASP A 4 14.84 28.86 -18.68
C ASP A 4 16.08 28.64 -17.81
N PHE A 5 17.16 29.39 -18.05
CA PHE A 5 18.37 29.30 -17.24
C PHE A 5 18.19 29.86 -15.82
N HIS A 6 17.33 30.88 -15.62
CA HIS A 6 17.00 31.37 -14.29
C HIS A 6 16.30 30.26 -13.49
N ASP A 7 15.38 29.54 -14.13
CA ASP A 7 14.64 28.45 -13.50
C ASP A 7 15.54 27.22 -13.27
N LYS A 8 16.51 26.97 -14.16
CA LYS A 8 17.51 25.89 -14.07
C LYS A 8 18.48 26.10 -12.89
N TYR A 9 19.01 27.30 -12.74
CA TYR A 9 20.04 27.60 -11.74
C TYR A 9 19.49 28.24 -10.46
N LYS A 10 18.20 28.57 -10.43
CA LYS A 10 17.52 29.25 -9.30
C LYS A 10 18.22 30.53 -8.85
N CYS A 11 18.77 31.26 -9.83
CA CYS A 11 19.49 32.50 -9.58
C CYS A 11 19.26 33.52 -10.69
N ILE A 12 19.40 34.80 -10.35
CA ILE A 12 19.22 35.93 -11.27
C ILE A 12 20.43 36.86 -11.12
N PHE A 13 21.25 36.93 -12.16
CA PHE A 13 22.31 37.93 -12.28
C PHE A 13 21.78 39.19 -12.95
N ILE A 14 21.85 40.33 -12.26
CA ILE A 14 21.50 41.65 -12.83
C ILE A 14 22.77 42.26 -13.43
N HIS A 15 22.81 42.39 -14.76
CA HIS A 15 24.00 42.84 -15.48
C HIS A 15 24.09 44.38 -15.51
N VAL A 16 24.87 44.94 -14.57
CA VAL A 16 25.31 46.33 -14.63
C VAL A 16 26.45 46.48 -15.66
N PRO A 17 26.40 47.44 -16.59
CA PRO A 17 27.47 47.67 -17.56
C PRO A 17 28.84 47.93 -16.92
N LYS A 18 29.91 47.42 -17.55
CA LYS A 18 31.33 47.67 -17.21
C LYS A 18 31.85 47.10 -15.87
N VAL A 19 31.16 46.11 -15.30
CA VAL A 19 31.52 45.42 -14.03
C VAL A 19 32.00 43.97 -14.20
N ALA A 20 32.50 43.60 -15.38
CA ALA A 20 32.80 42.21 -15.79
C ALA A 20 31.60 41.26 -15.89
N GLY A 21 30.41 41.81 -16.17
CA GLY A 21 29.18 41.03 -16.32
C GLY A 21 29.28 39.91 -17.36
N SER A 22 29.94 40.14 -18.51
CA SER A 22 30.10 39.09 -19.54
C SER A 22 30.88 37.87 -19.05
N SER A 23 31.90 38.07 -18.22
CA SER A 23 32.68 36.96 -17.63
C SER A 23 31.83 36.13 -16.66
N ILE A 24 31.09 36.82 -15.79
CA ILE A 24 30.22 36.20 -14.78
C ILE A 24 29.09 35.42 -15.45
N GLU A 25 28.44 36.04 -16.43
CA GLU A 25 27.30 35.47 -17.15
C GLU A 25 27.66 34.17 -17.87
N ARG A 26 28.82 34.15 -18.55
CA ARG A 26 29.30 32.96 -19.25
C ARG A 26 29.53 31.78 -18.31
N VAL A 27 30.08 32.04 -17.12
CA VAL A 27 30.36 30.99 -16.13
C VAL A 27 29.07 30.51 -15.45
N ILE A 28 28.24 31.43 -14.99
CA ILE A 28 27.02 31.09 -14.23
C ILE A 28 26.01 30.37 -15.11
N TYR A 29 25.75 30.89 -16.31
CA TYR A 29 24.75 30.31 -17.20
C TYR A 29 25.31 29.27 -18.18
N GLN A 30 26.64 29.05 -18.16
CA GLN A 30 27.33 28.08 -19.04
C GLN A 30 26.98 28.32 -20.51
N THR A 31 27.15 29.56 -20.95
CA THR A 31 26.82 30.01 -22.30
C THR A 31 27.96 30.82 -22.88
N ASP A 32 28.15 30.76 -24.20
CA ASP A 32 29.06 31.65 -24.92
C ASP A 32 28.37 32.89 -25.48
N ARG A 33 27.02 32.89 -25.46
CA ARG A 33 26.18 33.98 -25.98
C ARG A 33 25.84 34.97 -24.87
N TRP A 34 25.70 36.23 -25.23
CA TRP A 34 25.11 37.23 -24.34
C TRP A 34 23.60 36.97 -24.25
N LEU A 35 23.12 36.63 -23.06
CA LEU A 35 21.76 36.14 -22.83
C LEU A 35 20.93 37.07 -21.95
N VAL A 36 21.50 37.81 -21.00
CA VAL A 36 20.72 38.46 -19.93
C VAL A 36 20.18 39.83 -20.36
N GLY A 37 20.85 40.53 -21.26
CA GLY A 37 20.52 41.93 -21.56
C GLY A 37 20.69 42.84 -20.34
N HIS A 38 20.30 44.11 -20.46
CA HIS A 38 20.38 45.12 -19.40
C HIS A 38 19.03 45.31 -18.69
N VAL A 39 18.47 44.23 -18.15
CA VAL A 39 17.19 44.26 -17.41
C VAL A 39 17.42 44.72 -15.97
N LYS A 40 16.58 45.63 -15.46
CA LYS A 40 16.69 46.15 -14.09
C LYS A 40 16.06 45.17 -13.09
N ALA A 41 16.56 45.15 -11.85
CA ALA A 41 16.01 44.33 -10.77
C ALA A 41 14.54 44.66 -10.50
N SER A 42 14.19 45.94 -10.54
CA SER A 42 12.82 46.44 -10.38
C SER A 42 11.86 45.90 -11.43
N ASP A 43 12.33 45.65 -12.65
CA ASP A 43 11.50 45.06 -13.71
C ASP A 43 11.12 43.61 -13.39
N TYR A 44 12.05 42.82 -12.84
CA TYR A 44 11.75 41.45 -12.39
C TYR A 44 10.76 41.45 -11.22
N VAL A 45 10.92 42.35 -10.26
CA VAL A 45 10.03 42.49 -9.10
C VAL A 45 8.62 42.93 -9.55
N LYS A 46 8.52 43.86 -10.51
CA LYS A 46 7.25 44.31 -11.10
C LYS A 46 6.54 43.18 -11.86
N LEU A 47 7.30 42.28 -12.50
CA LEU A 47 6.75 41.15 -13.24
C LEU A 47 6.22 40.04 -12.32
N ASP A 48 7.05 39.55 -11.39
CA ASP A 48 6.67 38.52 -10.42
C ASP A 48 7.59 38.57 -9.20
N ARG A 49 7.15 39.32 -8.18
CA ARG A 49 7.87 39.46 -6.91
C ARG A 49 8.12 38.11 -6.23
N ASN A 50 7.12 37.24 -6.18
CA ASN A 50 7.23 35.96 -5.48
C ASN A 50 8.26 35.07 -6.17
N LYS A 51 8.28 35.04 -7.50
CA LYS A 51 9.28 34.30 -8.26
C LYS A 51 10.68 34.90 -8.10
N PHE A 52 10.81 36.22 -8.15
CA PHE A 52 12.10 36.90 -7.93
C PHE A 52 12.66 36.61 -6.54
N GLU A 53 11.86 36.79 -5.48
CA GLU A 53 12.24 36.52 -4.08
C GLU A 53 12.48 35.02 -3.81
N SER A 54 12.01 34.13 -4.67
CA SER A 54 12.30 32.69 -4.56
C SER A 54 13.67 32.28 -5.12
N TYR A 55 14.32 33.15 -5.90
CA TYR A 55 15.61 32.89 -6.55
C TYR A 55 16.71 33.71 -5.90
N PHE A 56 17.95 33.21 -5.94
CA PHE A 56 19.09 33.98 -5.46
C PHE A 56 19.49 35.05 -6.49
N SER A 57 19.21 36.32 -6.18
CA SER A 57 19.52 37.46 -7.02
C SER A 57 20.84 38.13 -6.63
N PHE A 58 21.67 38.45 -7.61
CA PHE A 58 22.96 39.10 -7.33
C PHE A 58 23.41 40.01 -8.46
N SER A 59 24.33 40.91 -8.14
CA SER A 59 24.98 41.80 -9.09
C SER A 59 26.42 42.10 -8.69
N PHE A 60 27.14 42.79 -9.56
CA PHE A 60 28.42 43.41 -9.25
C PHE A 60 28.35 44.91 -9.52
N VAL A 61 29.02 45.67 -8.68
CA VAL A 61 29.25 47.11 -8.85
C VAL A 61 30.74 47.39 -8.93
N ARG A 62 31.11 48.53 -9.51
CA ARG A 62 32.48 49.00 -9.66
C ARG A 62 32.57 50.42 -9.13
N ASN A 63 33.74 50.81 -8.62
CA ASN A 63 34.02 52.19 -8.25
C ASN A 63 33.61 53.12 -9.42
N PRO A 64 32.74 54.13 -9.20
CA PRO A 64 32.23 54.95 -10.29
C PRO A 64 33.32 55.65 -11.10
N TYR A 65 34.42 56.09 -10.48
CA TYR A 65 35.57 56.68 -11.20
C TYR A 65 36.19 55.69 -12.18
N ASP A 66 36.48 54.48 -11.71
CA ASP A 66 37.06 53.43 -12.55
C ASP A 66 36.08 52.96 -13.64
N ARG A 67 34.77 52.97 -13.33
CA ARG A 67 33.73 52.62 -14.29
C ARG A 67 33.62 53.64 -15.43
N VAL A 68 33.71 54.94 -15.14
CA VAL A 68 33.69 56.00 -16.16
C VAL A 68 34.90 55.90 -17.10
N VAL A 69 36.11 55.71 -16.56
CA VAL A 69 37.34 55.48 -17.36
C VAL A 69 37.18 54.26 -18.27
N SER A 70 36.66 53.17 -17.72
CA SER A 70 36.39 51.92 -18.45
C SER A 70 35.34 52.12 -19.56
N ALA A 71 34.28 52.89 -19.32
CA ALA A 71 33.26 53.22 -20.31
C ALA A 71 33.81 54.11 -21.42
N TYR A 72 34.59 55.13 -21.06
CA TYR A 72 35.24 56.04 -22.00
C TYR A 72 36.17 55.30 -22.95
N HIS A 73 37.13 54.51 -22.44
CA HIS A 73 38.05 53.75 -23.29
C HIS A 73 37.34 52.71 -24.17
N TYR A 74 36.31 52.07 -23.61
CA TYR A 74 35.54 51.09 -24.35
C TYR A 74 34.81 51.70 -25.55
N LEU A 75 34.15 52.84 -25.36
CA LEU A 75 33.46 53.53 -26.45
C LEU A 75 34.42 54.24 -27.40
N LYS A 76 35.60 54.65 -26.93
CA LYS A 76 36.62 55.29 -27.77
C LYS A 76 37.29 54.28 -28.70
N ASN A 77 37.67 53.09 -28.20
CA ASN A 77 38.56 52.19 -28.93
C ASN A 77 38.24 50.68 -28.85
N ASP A 78 37.54 50.17 -27.83
CA ASP A 78 37.46 48.71 -27.58
C ASP A 78 36.10 48.06 -27.89
N SER A 79 35.05 48.81 -28.24
CA SER A 79 33.73 48.21 -28.50
C SER A 79 33.71 47.48 -29.84
N PRO A 80 33.27 46.20 -29.90
CA PRO A 80 33.06 45.48 -31.15
C PRO A 80 31.71 45.81 -31.80
N ASP A 81 30.83 46.56 -31.12
CA ASP A 81 29.49 46.90 -31.60
C ASP A 81 29.52 48.11 -32.55
N PRO A 82 29.00 48.01 -33.79
CA PRO A 82 29.02 49.11 -34.76
C PRO A 82 28.34 50.39 -34.27
N CYS A 83 27.23 50.29 -33.53
CA CYS A 83 26.50 51.45 -33.02
C CYS A 83 27.29 52.15 -31.91
N ASP A 84 27.97 51.39 -31.04
CA ASP A 84 28.91 51.93 -30.05
C ASP A 84 30.10 52.63 -30.72
N ILE A 85 30.67 52.05 -31.78
CA ILE A 85 31.80 52.65 -32.52
C ILE A 85 31.38 53.98 -33.15
N GLU A 86 30.23 54.02 -33.82
CA GLU A 86 29.71 55.25 -34.44
C GLU A 86 29.41 56.32 -33.39
N TRP A 87 28.74 55.94 -32.30
CA TRP A 87 28.47 56.84 -31.19
C TRP A 87 29.77 57.37 -30.56
N GLY A 88 30.77 56.51 -30.36
CA GLY A 88 32.07 56.90 -29.81
C GLY A 88 32.78 57.93 -30.69
N LYS A 89 32.80 57.69 -32.01
CA LYS A 89 33.35 58.61 -33.02
C LYS A 89 32.71 59.99 -32.98
N LEU A 90 31.40 60.07 -32.84
CA LEU A 90 30.66 61.34 -32.87
C LEU A 90 30.74 62.14 -31.56
N ASN A 91 31.00 61.49 -30.43
CA ASN A 91 30.81 62.12 -29.11
C ASN A 91 32.08 62.25 -28.26
N ILE A 92 33.02 61.30 -28.35
CA ILE A 92 34.15 61.23 -27.41
C ILE A 92 35.52 60.95 -28.05
N ARG A 93 35.58 60.54 -29.32
CA ARG A 93 36.83 60.09 -29.95
C ARG A 93 37.91 61.16 -29.98
N ASP A 94 37.52 62.39 -30.27
CA ASP A 94 38.45 63.52 -30.43
C ASP A 94 38.74 64.27 -29.12
N LEU A 95 38.16 63.82 -28.01
CA LEU A 95 38.38 64.41 -26.69
C LEU A 95 39.37 63.56 -25.91
N GLU A 96 40.33 64.20 -25.24
CA GLU A 96 41.09 63.54 -24.19
C GLU A 96 40.23 63.36 -22.92
N PHE A 97 40.65 62.48 -22.01
CA PHE A 97 39.79 62.10 -20.88
C PHE A 97 39.43 63.30 -19.98
N GLU A 98 40.40 64.17 -19.69
CA GLU A 98 40.16 65.38 -18.90
C GLU A 98 39.16 66.32 -19.58
N GLU A 99 39.35 66.59 -20.88
CA GLU A 99 38.43 67.42 -21.68
C GLU A 99 37.03 66.83 -21.73
N PHE A 100 36.92 65.51 -21.87
CA PHE A 100 35.66 64.79 -21.82
C PHE A 100 34.93 65.02 -20.49
N VAL A 101 35.62 64.89 -19.36
CA VAL A 101 35.01 65.09 -18.04
C VAL A 101 34.64 66.56 -17.80
N LEU A 102 35.50 67.51 -18.17
CA LEU A 102 35.18 68.94 -18.07
C LEU A 102 33.94 69.31 -18.89
N LYS A 103 33.78 68.72 -20.08
CA LYS A 103 32.62 68.94 -20.94
C LYS A 103 31.31 68.40 -20.34
N LEU A 104 31.35 67.48 -19.36
CA LEU A 104 30.14 67.03 -18.64
C LEU A 104 29.52 68.10 -17.74
N GLN A 105 30.16 69.26 -17.57
CA GLN A 105 29.53 70.43 -16.94
C GLN A 105 28.43 71.06 -17.82
N ASP A 106 28.51 70.86 -19.14
CA ASP A 106 27.45 71.24 -20.07
C ASP A 106 26.28 70.25 -19.95
N GLU A 107 25.09 70.76 -19.60
CA GLU A 107 23.89 69.95 -19.38
C GLU A 107 23.44 69.17 -20.63
N GLU A 108 23.55 69.74 -21.83
CA GLU A 108 23.14 69.06 -23.06
C GLU A 108 24.08 67.90 -23.36
N PHE A 109 25.38 68.15 -23.25
CA PHE A 109 26.39 67.12 -23.42
C PHE A 109 26.24 66.02 -22.36
N LYS A 110 26.08 66.40 -21.09
CA LYS A 110 25.90 65.47 -19.97
C LYS A 110 24.69 64.55 -20.20
N GLN A 111 23.53 65.10 -20.55
CA GLN A 111 22.34 64.30 -20.85
C GLN A 111 22.60 63.32 -22.01
N LYS A 112 23.23 63.80 -23.09
CA LYS A 112 23.58 62.96 -24.23
C LYS A 112 24.49 61.79 -23.84
N ILE A 113 25.50 62.03 -23.00
CA ILE A 113 26.41 60.99 -22.51
C ILE A 113 25.67 60.00 -21.60
N LEU A 114 24.86 60.48 -20.65
CA LEU A 114 24.16 59.65 -19.67
C LEU A 114 23.05 58.78 -20.28
N THR A 115 22.50 59.13 -21.44
CA THR A 115 21.58 58.24 -22.18
C THR A 115 22.24 56.97 -22.71
N LYS A 116 23.58 56.95 -22.82
CA LYS A 116 24.31 55.77 -23.28
C LYS A 116 24.46 54.77 -22.15
N ASN A 117 24.02 53.53 -22.39
CA ASN A 117 24.02 52.44 -21.39
C ASN A 117 25.37 52.21 -20.68
N HIS A 118 26.53 52.52 -21.28
CA HIS A 118 27.82 52.32 -20.59
C HIS A 118 28.09 53.36 -19.49
N PHE A 119 27.41 54.51 -19.53
CA PHE A 119 27.50 55.58 -18.53
C PHE A 119 26.28 55.62 -17.59
N SER A 120 25.28 54.76 -17.78
CA SER A 120 24.06 54.72 -16.96
C SER A 120 24.36 54.37 -15.50
N PHE A 121 23.64 54.96 -14.55
CA PHE A 121 23.91 54.77 -13.12
C PHE A 121 23.73 53.32 -12.66
N GLN A 122 24.58 52.87 -11.74
CA GLN A 122 24.53 51.50 -11.24
C GLN A 122 23.28 51.28 -10.37
N TYR A 123 22.88 52.28 -9.59
CA TYR A 123 21.68 52.21 -8.76
C TYR A 123 20.41 51.99 -9.58
N GLU A 124 20.34 52.48 -10.82
CA GLU A 124 19.16 52.29 -11.69
C GLU A 124 18.88 50.82 -12.02
N TYR A 125 19.91 49.97 -12.01
CA TYR A 125 19.74 48.54 -12.26
C TYR A 125 19.36 47.78 -11.00
N LEU A 126 19.73 48.28 -9.83
CA LEU A 126 19.74 47.50 -8.59
C LEU A 126 18.74 47.98 -7.54
N CYS A 127 18.25 49.21 -7.65
CA CYS A 127 17.41 49.82 -6.64
C CYS A 127 15.96 49.97 -7.09
N ASP A 128 15.06 50.12 -6.12
CA ASP A 128 13.70 50.59 -6.34
C ASP A 128 13.61 52.12 -6.45
N GLU A 129 12.38 52.62 -6.55
CA GLU A 129 12.06 54.06 -6.61
C GLU A 129 12.44 54.82 -5.33
N ASN A 130 12.69 54.10 -4.22
CA ASN A 130 13.11 54.63 -2.92
C ASN A 130 14.62 54.44 -2.66
N MET A 131 15.40 54.07 -3.68
CA MET A 131 16.85 53.80 -3.60
C MET A 131 17.23 52.61 -2.70
N ASN A 132 16.31 51.69 -2.42
CA ASN A 132 16.63 50.46 -1.71
C ASN A 132 17.16 49.41 -2.68
N VAL A 133 18.27 48.77 -2.33
CA VAL A 133 18.83 47.64 -3.09
C VAL A 133 17.87 46.45 -3.08
N LEU A 134 17.56 45.93 -4.27
CA LEU A 134 16.60 44.83 -4.46
C LEU A 134 17.25 43.44 -4.55
N VAL A 135 18.55 43.37 -4.81
CA VAL A 135 19.25 42.08 -4.99
C VAL A 135 19.80 41.54 -3.67
N ASP A 136 19.92 40.22 -3.54
CA ASP A 136 20.39 39.56 -2.31
C ASP A 136 21.88 39.75 -2.06
N PHE A 137 22.68 39.92 -3.12
CA PHE A 137 24.12 40.10 -3.01
C PHE A 137 24.67 41.08 -4.05
N ILE A 138 25.50 42.01 -3.58
CA ILE A 138 26.29 42.91 -4.42
C ILE A 138 27.77 42.62 -4.20
N GLY A 139 28.43 42.11 -5.23
CA GLY A 139 29.88 41.98 -5.27
C GLY A 139 30.57 43.27 -5.74
N ARG A 140 31.83 43.44 -5.41
CA ARG A 140 32.68 44.53 -5.90
C ARG A 140 33.62 44.05 -6.98
N PHE A 141 33.73 44.80 -8.07
CA PHE A 141 34.65 44.49 -9.16
C PHE A 141 36.12 44.44 -8.68
N GLU A 142 36.48 45.30 -7.73
CA GLU A 142 37.81 45.37 -7.11
C GLU A 142 38.14 44.09 -6.32
N GLN A 143 37.10 43.35 -5.92
CA GLN A 143 37.17 42.09 -5.18
C GLN A 143 36.53 40.93 -5.96
N LEU A 144 36.53 41.02 -7.30
CA LEU A 144 35.76 40.15 -8.20
C LEU A 144 35.94 38.66 -7.89
N ASN A 145 37.19 38.19 -7.77
CA ASN A 145 37.47 36.77 -7.52
C ASN A 145 36.93 36.29 -6.16
N SER A 146 37.11 37.08 -5.10
CA SER A 146 36.66 36.71 -3.75
C SER A 146 35.14 36.76 -3.63
N ASP A 147 34.50 37.78 -4.20
CA ASP A 147 33.04 37.91 -4.15
C ASP A 147 32.34 36.91 -5.07
N PHE A 148 32.93 36.61 -6.23
CA PHE A 148 32.43 35.54 -7.10
C PHE A 148 32.52 34.17 -6.41
N LYS A 149 33.58 33.90 -5.64
CA LYS A 149 33.68 32.68 -4.83
C LYS A 149 32.56 32.58 -3.77
N LYS A 150 32.15 33.70 -3.15
CA LYS A 150 31.01 33.72 -2.22
C LYS A 150 29.72 33.33 -2.94
N ILE A 151 29.47 33.87 -4.13
CA ILE A 151 28.31 33.51 -4.96
C ILE A 151 28.33 32.02 -5.32
N LEU A 152 29.46 31.49 -5.76
CA LEU A 152 29.57 30.06 -6.08
C LEU A 152 29.30 29.17 -4.86
N ASN A 153 29.75 29.57 -3.67
CA ASN A 153 29.43 28.84 -2.43
C ASN A 153 27.92 28.83 -2.14
N ILE A 154 27.23 29.97 -2.31
CA ILE A 154 25.77 30.07 -2.15
C ILE A 154 25.05 29.15 -3.16
N LEU A 155 25.50 29.17 -4.41
CA LEU A 155 24.96 28.33 -5.48
C LEU A 155 25.42 26.86 -5.39
N LYS A 156 26.31 26.52 -4.45
CA LYS A 156 26.94 25.20 -4.30
C LYS A 156 27.65 24.70 -5.56
N ARG A 157 28.41 25.60 -6.19
CA ARG A 157 29.12 25.37 -7.45
C ARG A 157 30.64 25.43 -7.28
N LYS A 158 31.37 24.79 -8.20
CA LYS A 158 32.85 24.69 -8.20
C LYS A 158 33.50 25.32 -9.43
N ASP A 159 32.78 26.17 -10.16
CA ASP A 159 33.32 26.81 -11.36
C ASP A 159 34.48 27.75 -11.01
N SER A 160 35.27 28.11 -12.02
CA SER A 160 36.27 29.15 -11.95
C SER A 160 35.90 30.31 -12.85
N LEU A 161 36.20 31.54 -12.44
CA LEU A 161 35.94 32.71 -13.27
C LEU A 161 36.81 32.65 -14.53
N ILE A 162 36.19 32.81 -15.70
CA ILE A 162 36.90 32.95 -16.97
C ILE A 162 37.07 34.45 -17.22
N HIS A 163 38.31 34.89 -17.44
CA HIS A 163 38.57 36.30 -17.72
C HIS A 163 38.35 36.58 -19.22
N VAL A 164 37.20 37.17 -19.57
CA VAL A 164 36.79 37.31 -20.97
C VAL A 164 37.19 38.66 -21.59
N ASN A 165 37.46 39.70 -20.80
CA ASN A 165 37.88 41.01 -21.31
C ASN A 165 38.78 41.72 -20.29
N LYS A 166 40.09 41.77 -20.55
CA LYS A 166 41.04 42.52 -19.71
C LYS A 166 41.12 43.97 -20.20
N SER A 167 40.76 44.93 -19.35
CA SER A 167 40.93 46.35 -19.62
C SER A 167 42.38 46.70 -19.97
N LYS A 168 42.57 47.53 -20.99
CA LYS A 168 43.87 48.07 -21.43
C LYS A 168 44.02 49.55 -21.07
N HIS A 169 43.81 49.90 -19.81
CA HIS A 169 44.00 51.27 -19.32
C HIS A 169 44.87 51.28 -18.05
N CYS A 170 45.51 52.42 -17.79
CA CYS A 170 46.27 52.64 -16.56
C CYS A 170 45.34 52.67 -15.35
N ASN A 171 45.90 52.82 -14.15
CA ASN A 171 45.09 52.99 -12.95
C ASN A 171 44.17 54.21 -13.12
N TYR A 172 42.87 54.06 -12.86
CA TYR A 172 41.90 55.15 -13.05
C TYR A 172 42.28 56.42 -12.27
N LYS A 173 43.01 56.28 -11.15
CA LYS A 173 43.47 57.41 -10.33
C LYS A 173 44.40 58.37 -11.08
N ASP A 174 45.08 57.89 -12.12
CA ASP A 174 46.01 58.69 -12.92
C ASP A 174 45.29 59.55 -13.98
N TYR A 175 44.00 59.32 -14.20
CA TYR A 175 43.17 60.06 -15.16
C TYR A 175 42.47 61.29 -14.55
N TYR A 176 42.48 61.42 -13.23
CA TYR A 176 41.72 62.45 -12.52
C TYR A 176 42.62 63.47 -11.85
N ASN A 177 42.22 64.74 -11.97
CA ASN A 177 42.68 65.85 -11.14
C ASN A 177 41.56 66.28 -10.17
N CYS A 178 41.84 67.25 -9.31
CA CYS A 178 40.88 67.71 -8.29
C CYS A 178 39.54 68.21 -8.86
N GLU A 179 39.53 68.79 -10.06
CA GLU A 179 38.31 69.32 -10.69
C GLU A 179 37.48 68.20 -11.32
N THR A 180 38.09 67.38 -12.17
CA THR A 180 37.43 66.25 -12.83
C THR A 180 36.89 65.22 -11.83
N TYR A 181 37.59 65.02 -10.71
CA TYR A 181 37.11 64.18 -9.62
C TYR A 181 35.80 64.71 -9.02
N LYS A 182 35.70 66.02 -8.78
CA LYS A 182 34.47 66.68 -8.29
C LYS A 182 33.29 66.51 -9.24
N ILE A 183 33.52 66.69 -10.54
CA ILE A 183 32.46 66.56 -11.55
C ILE A 183 31.86 65.16 -11.53
N ILE A 184 32.70 64.12 -11.58
CA ILE A 184 32.22 62.73 -11.56
C ILE A 184 31.58 62.38 -10.21
N ARG A 185 32.11 62.92 -9.10
CA ARG A 185 31.55 62.73 -7.77
C ARG A 185 30.13 63.26 -7.63
N GLU A 186 29.85 64.41 -8.21
CA GLU A 186 28.51 65.02 -8.20
C GLU A 186 27.56 64.25 -9.13
N ILE A 187 27.99 63.92 -10.35
CA ILE A 187 27.15 63.19 -11.32
C ILE A 187 26.75 61.81 -10.78
N TYR A 188 27.68 61.07 -10.19
CA TYR A 188 27.46 59.70 -9.71
C TYR A 188 27.24 59.61 -8.19
N LYS A 189 26.83 60.71 -7.52
CA LYS A 189 26.66 60.80 -6.07
C LYS A 189 25.94 59.60 -5.44
N ASN A 190 24.80 59.20 -6.01
CA ASN A 190 24.01 58.08 -5.51
C ASN A 190 24.74 56.73 -5.60
N ASP A 191 25.51 56.50 -6.67
CA ASP A 191 26.32 55.28 -6.79
C ASP A 191 27.41 55.25 -5.71
N PHE A 192 28.02 56.40 -5.38
CA PHE A 192 28.99 56.48 -4.29
C PHE A 192 28.38 56.18 -2.93
N GLU A 193 27.22 56.77 -2.64
CA GLU A 193 26.57 56.67 -1.33
C GLU A 193 26.00 55.26 -1.09
N ILE A 194 25.24 54.73 -2.05
CA ILE A 194 24.53 53.44 -1.94
C ILE A 194 25.49 52.26 -1.90
N PHE A 195 26.56 52.31 -2.69
CA PHE A 195 27.52 51.21 -2.79
C PHE A 195 28.79 51.43 -1.94
N ASP A 196 28.75 52.35 -0.97
CA ASP A 196 29.85 52.63 -0.03
C ASP A 196 31.21 52.91 -0.71
N TYR A 197 31.22 53.74 -1.75
CA TYR A 197 32.44 54.27 -2.37
C TYR A 197 32.75 55.73 -1.97
N ASP A 198 31.86 56.38 -1.23
CA ASP A 198 31.96 57.77 -0.74
C ASP A 198 33.22 58.04 0.13
N LEU A 199 33.81 57.02 0.75
CA LEU A 199 35.05 57.19 1.53
C LEU A 199 36.30 57.39 0.67
N GLU A 200 36.23 57.14 -0.64
CA GLU A 200 37.34 57.44 -1.57
C GLU A 200 37.65 58.95 -1.64
N ASP A 201 36.71 59.79 -1.23
CA ASP A 201 36.80 61.25 -1.27
C ASP A 201 37.85 61.82 -0.29
N LYS A 202 38.25 61.07 0.75
CA LYS A 202 39.21 61.53 1.77
C LYS A 202 40.56 61.98 1.18
N LYS A 203 40.94 61.45 0.02
CA LYS A 203 42.21 61.79 -0.64
C LYS A 203 42.14 63.11 -1.44
N TYR A 204 40.97 63.49 -1.96
CA TYR A 204 40.82 64.56 -2.95
C TYR A 204 40.03 65.77 -2.44
N PHE A 205 39.26 65.56 -1.39
CA PHE A 205 38.54 66.59 -0.67
C PHE A 205 39.16 66.65 0.73
N ASN A 206 39.60 67.83 1.18
CA ASN A 206 40.07 68.04 2.55
C ASN A 206 38.89 67.92 3.54
N ILE A 207 38.34 66.71 3.67
CA ILE A 207 37.22 66.39 4.55
C ILE A 207 37.79 66.15 5.95
N SER A 208 37.27 66.85 6.94
CA SER A 208 37.70 66.67 8.33
C SER A 208 37.30 65.30 8.86
N ASP A 209 38.11 64.73 9.74
CA ASP A 209 37.84 63.40 10.32
C ASP A 209 36.48 63.35 11.03
N ASN A 210 36.02 64.45 11.63
CA ASN A 210 34.70 64.54 12.27
C ASN A 210 33.54 64.32 11.28
N VAL A 211 33.63 64.85 10.06
CA VAL A 211 32.60 64.66 9.03
C VAL A 211 32.56 63.20 8.59
N ILE A 212 33.73 62.57 8.42
CA ILE A 212 33.83 61.14 8.08
C ILE A 212 33.26 60.28 9.18
N LEU A 213 33.58 60.58 10.45
CA LEU A 213 33.05 59.85 11.60
C LEU A 213 31.52 59.93 11.65
N ASN A 214 30.92 61.10 11.40
CA ASN A 214 29.47 61.25 11.35
C ASN A 214 28.83 60.44 10.21
N ILE A 215 29.44 60.45 9.00
CA ILE A 215 28.97 59.64 7.87
C ILE A 215 29.02 58.15 8.21
N LEU A 216 30.13 57.69 8.80
CA LEU A 216 30.30 56.30 9.22
C LEU A 216 29.27 55.90 10.29
N GLN A 217 29.02 56.76 11.29
CA GLN A 217 28.01 56.53 12.33
C GLN A 217 26.61 56.37 11.71
N ASN A 218 26.20 57.29 10.84
CA ASN A 218 24.90 57.22 10.17
C ASN A 218 24.76 55.93 9.33
N LYS A 219 25.83 55.51 8.64
CA LYS A 219 25.85 54.26 7.86
C LYS A 219 25.72 53.02 8.75
N ILE A 220 26.39 53.02 9.90
CA ILE A 220 26.28 51.93 10.87
C ILE A 220 24.86 51.85 11.43
N GLU A 221 24.27 52.99 11.79
CA GLU A 221 22.89 53.08 12.27
C GLU A 221 21.90 52.51 11.24
N TYR A 222 21.96 52.99 9.99
CA TYR A 222 21.13 52.48 8.91
C TYR A 222 21.30 50.96 8.70
N LYS A 223 22.54 50.47 8.66
CA LYS A 223 22.81 49.02 8.50
C LYS A 223 22.27 48.21 9.68
N ASN A 224 22.31 48.74 10.90
CA ASN A 224 21.74 48.09 12.08
C ASN A 224 20.21 48.03 12.00
N ASP A 225 19.55 49.10 11.56
CA ASP A 225 18.10 49.11 11.35
C ASP A 225 17.66 48.10 10.29
N VAL A 226 18.37 48.03 9.16
CA VAL A 226 18.12 47.02 8.13
C VAL A 226 18.32 45.60 8.70
N LEU A 227 19.39 45.38 9.47
CA LEU A 227 19.64 44.09 10.11
C LEU A 227 18.54 43.69 11.09
N GLU A 228 18.04 44.63 11.89
CA GLU A 228 16.96 44.37 12.85
C GLU A 228 15.64 44.07 12.15
N ASN A 229 15.30 44.81 11.09
CA ASN A 229 14.15 44.52 10.24
C ASN A 229 14.23 43.12 9.60
N LEU A 230 15.41 42.70 9.13
CA LEU A 230 15.64 41.36 8.60
C LEU A 230 15.46 40.27 9.67
N ARG A 231 15.97 40.51 10.89
CA ARG A 231 15.79 39.60 12.03
C ARG A 231 14.31 39.44 12.39
N LEU A 232 13.57 40.54 12.47
CA LEU A 232 12.13 40.52 12.75
C LEU A 232 11.36 39.77 11.67
N LYS A 233 11.64 40.04 10.38
CA LYS A 233 11.02 39.33 9.24
C LYS A 233 11.24 37.82 9.34
N HIS A 234 12.48 37.39 9.62
CA HIS A 234 12.81 35.97 9.77
C HIS A 234 12.14 35.34 11.00
N LEU A 235 12.07 36.06 12.12
CA LEU A 235 11.37 35.60 13.32
C LEU A 235 9.88 35.36 13.04
N THR A 236 9.20 36.28 12.34
CA THR A 236 7.80 36.12 11.94
C THR A 236 7.61 34.91 11.02
N GLN A 237 8.51 34.68 10.07
CA GLN A 237 8.47 33.50 9.21
C GLN A 237 8.61 32.20 10.00
N ILE A 238 9.56 32.13 10.94
CA ILE A 238 9.73 30.96 11.83
C ILE A 238 8.46 30.73 12.66
N GLN A 239 7.88 31.78 13.25
CA GLN A 239 6.66 31.67 14.04
C GLN A 239 5.50 31.11 13.22
N ASN A 240 5.30 31.60 11.99
CA ASN A 240 4.27 31.10 11.09
C ASN A 240 4.51 29.62 10.71
N LEU A 241 5.76 29.24 10.44
CA LEU A 241 6.12 27.85 10.16
C LEU A 241 5.83 26.94 11.36
N ASN A 242 6.20 27.37 12.57
CA ASN A 242 5.93 26.62 13.80
C ASN A 242 4.43 26.46 14.07
N GLN A 243 3.62 27.49 13.81
CA GLN A 243 2.16 27.41 13.89
C GLN A 243 1.60 26.35 12.92
N ASN A 244 2.08 26.34 11.67
CA ASN A 244 1.68 25.36 10.66
C ASN A 244 2.09 23.93 11.04
N ILE A 245 3.29 23.75 11.61
CA ILE A 245 3.75 22.46 12.13
C ILE A 245 2.80 21.97 13.24
N LYS A 246 2.48 22.83 14.21
CA LYS A 246 1.57 22.49 15.31
C LYS A 246 0.18 22.06 14.83
N LEU A 247 -0.38 22.74 13.82
CA LEU A 247 -1.66 22.35 13.22
C LEU A 247 -1.57 20.97 12.53
N LYS A 248 -0.47 20.70 11.83
CA LYS A 248 -0.23 19.38 11.20
C LYS A 248 -0.07 18.27 12.23
N GLU A 249 0.64 18.53 13.32
CA GLU A 249 0.78 17.57 14.43
C GLU A 249 -0.57 17.23 15.06
N GLN A 250 -1.43 18.22 15.28
CA GLN A 250 -2.80 17.99 15.76
C GLN A 250 -3.62 17.12 14.79
N ALA A 251 -3.53 17.39 13.49
CA ALA A 251 -4.21 16.57 12.47
C ALA A 251 -3.70 15.12 12.46
N ILE A 252 -2.39 14.91 12.59
CA ILE A 252 -1.79 13.57 12.72
C ILE A 252 -2.32 12.86 13.96
N GLN A 253 -2.38 13.54 15.11
CA GLN A 253 -2.87 12.97 16.36
C GLN A 253 -4.34 12.55 16.29
N ASN A 254 -5.17 13.36 15.63
CA ASN A 254 -6.57 13.02 15.38
C ASN A 254 -6.70 11.77 14.50
N ASN A 255 -5.93 11.69 13.42
CA ASN A 255 -5.91 10.52 12.54
C ASN A 255 -5.44 9.25 13.27
N LEU A 256 -4.42 9.35 14.12
CA LEU A 256 -3.94 8.24 14.95
C LEU A 256 -5.05 7.72 15.88
N THR A 257 -5.81 8.62 16.50
CA THR A 257 -6.93 8.26 17.38
C THR A 257 -8.04 7.53 16.59
N GLN A 258 -8.34 7.98 15.37
CA GLN A 258 -9.30 7.31 14.49
C GLN A 258 -8.84 5.90 14.09
N ILE A 259 -7.56 5.74 13.74
CA ILE A 259 -6.97 4.43 13.42
C ILE A 259 -7.05 3.48 14.62
N GLN A 260 -6.76 3.97 15.84
CA GLN A 260 -6.88 3.15 17.06
C GLN A 260 -8.32 2.64 17.26
N ASN A 261 -9.32 3.51 17.09
CA ASN A 261 -10.72 3.12 17.18
C ASN A 261 -11.12 2.08 16.12
N LEU A 262 -10.66 2.26 14.88
CA LEU A 262 -10.90 1.29 13.80
C LEU A 262 -10.26 -0.07 14.10
N ASN A 263 -9.03 -0.09 14.60
CA ASN A 263 -8.35 -1.33 14.99
C ASN A 263 -9.07 -2.06 16.12
N GLN A 264 -9.61 -1.32 17.09
CA GLN A 264 -10.41 -1.92 18.16
C GLN A 264 -11.71 -2.55 17.61
N ASN A 265 -12.37 -1.90 16.66
CA ASN A 265 -13.54 -2.47 15.97
C ASN A 265 -13.19 -3.72 15.14
N ILE A 266 -12.05 -3.73 14.46
CA ILE A 266 -11.56 -4.92 13.73
C ILE A 266 -11.35 -6.07 14.69
N LYS A 267 -10.68 -5.83 15.84
CA LYS A 267 -10.44 -6.86 16.86
C LYS A 267 -11.73 -7.47 17.40
N LEU A 268 -12.77 -6.65 17.63
CA LEU A 268 -14.09 -7.14 18.05
C LEU A 268 -14.75 -8.01 16.97
N LYS A 269 -14.62 -7.62 15.70
CA LYS A 269 -15.14 -8.40 14.56
C LYS A 269 -14.39 -9.72 14.39
N GLU A 270 -13.07 -9.73 14.55
CA GLU A 270 -12.26 -10.95 14.52
C GLU A 270 -12.68 -11.94 15.61
N GLN A 271 -12.92 -11.45 16.84
CA GLN A 271 -13.45 -12.28 17.93
C GLN A 271 -14.82 -12.89 17.59
N ALA A 272 -15.73 -12.10 17.01
CA ALA A 272 -17.03 -12.59 16.58
C ALA A 272 -16.91 -13.66 15.49
N ILE A 273 -16.01 -13.48 14.52
CA ILE A 273 -15.73 -14.48 13.48
C ILE A 273 -15.19 -15.76 14.11
N GLN A 274 -14.26 -15.67 15.07
CA GLN A 274 -13.70 -16.83 15.74
C GLN A 274 -14.74 -17.64 16.52
N ASN A 275 -15.67 -16.95 17.19
CA ASN A 275 -16.80 -17.58 17.89
C ASN A 275 -17.71 -18.32 16.90
N ASN A 276 -18.06 -17.69 15.78
CA ASN A 276 -18.87 -18.30 14.74
C ASN A 276 -18.19 -19.53 14.12
N LEU A 277 -16.88 -19.46 13.86
CA LEU A 277 -16.10 -20.60 13.36
C LEU A 277 -16.15 -21.79 14.33
N THR A 278 -16.05 -21.53 15.63
CA THR A 278 -16.12 -22.56 16.67
C THR A 278 -17.51 -23.20 16.69
N GLN A 279 -18.58 -22.42 16.54
CA GLN A 279 -19.94 -22.93 16.46
C GLN A 279 -20.14 -23.80 15.20
N ILE A 280 -19.63 -23.37 14.05
CA ILE A 280 -19.69 -24.15 12.80
C ILE A 280 -18.95 -25.47 12.95
N GLN A 281 -17.77 -25.48 13.58
CA GLN A 281 -17.02 -26.71 13.85
C GLN A 281 -17.83 -27.70 14.70
N ASN A 282 -18.47 -27.23 15.76
CA ASN A 282 -19.34 -28.06 16.60
C ASN A 282 -20.54 -28.62 15.83
N LEU A 283 -21.19 -27.79 15.00
CA LEU A 283 -22.31 -28.23 14.15
C LEU A 283 -21.86 -29.29 13.14
N ASN A 284 -20.70 -29.10 12.49
CA ASN A 284 -20.14 -30.09 11.56
C ASN A 284 -19.82 -31.42 12.24
N GLN A 285 -19.30 -31.39 13.48
CA GLN A 285 -19.07 -32.61 14.25
C GLN A 285 -20.39 -33.34 14.57
N ASN A 286 -21.44 -32.60 14.92
CA ASN A 286 -22.77 -33.16 15.14
C ASN A 286 -23.38 -33.75 13.86
N ILE A 287 -23.21 -33.09 12.71
CA ILE A 287 -23.65 -33.61 11.42
C ILE A 287 -22.93 -34.93 11.11
N LYS A 288 -21.61 -34.98 11.29
CA LYS A 288 -20.81 -36.20 11.07
C LYS A 288 -21.27 -37.37 11.94
N LEU A 289 -21.59 -37.12 13.22
CA LEU A 289 -22.13 -38.14 14.12
C LEU A 289 -23.52 -38.64 13.64
N LYS A 290 -24.38 -37.73 13.17
CA LYS A 290 -25.70 -38.10 12.62
C LYS A 290 -25.58 -38.89 11.33
N GLU A 291 -24.66 -38.52 10.43
CA GLU A 291 -24.38 -39.28 9.20
C GLU A 291 -23.94 -40.71 9.50
N GLN A 292 -23.05 -40.90 10.48
CA GLN A 292 -22.64 -42.22 10.94
C GLN A 292 -23.83 -43.02 11.48
N ALA A 293 -24.70 -42.41 12.28
CA ALA A 293 -25.91 -43.06 12.80
C ALA A 293 -26.87 -43.46 11.66
N ILE A 294 -27.07 -42.59 10.66
CA ILE A 294 -27.88 -42.91 9.49
C ILE A 294 -27.28 -44.09 8.73
N GLN A 295 -25.96 -44.10 8.49
CA GLN A 295 -25.29 -45.20 7.78
C GLN A 295 -25.45 -46.53 8.54
N ASN A 296 -25.31 -46.51 9.87
CA ASN A 296 -25.54 -47.68 10.71
C ASN A 296 -27.00 -48.16 10.62
N ASN A 297 -27.97 -47.25 10.65
CA ASN A 297 -29.38 -47.61 10.51
C ASN A 297 -29.69 -48.18 9.12
N LEU A 298 -29.11 -47.62 8.05
CA LEU A 298 -29.27 -48.13 6.68
C LEU A 298 -28.72 -49.55 6.55
N THR A 299 -27.55 -49.83 7.12
CA THR A 299 -26.99 -51.19 7.10
C THR A 299 -27.87 -52.19 7.86
N GLN A 300 -28.45 -51.79 9.00
CA GLN A 300 -29.41 -52.62 9.74
C GLN A 300 -30.69 -52.87 8.95
N ILE A 301 -31.27 -51.84 8.32
CA ILE A 301 -32.47 -51.98 7.49
C ILE A 301 -32.20 -52.93 6.33
N GLN A 302 -31.04 -52.82 5.68
CA GLN A 302 -30.63 -53.72 4.59
C GLN A 302 -30.49 -55.18 5.06
N LEU A 303 -29.97 -55.40 6.27
CA LEU A 303 -29.91 -56.74 6.85
C LEU A 303 -31.31 -57.30 7.11
N LEU A 304 -32.19 -56.49 7.69
CA LEU A 304 -33.56 -56.89 8.01
C LEU A 304 -34.37 -57.17 6.74
N SER A 305 -34.22 -56.36 5.69
CA SER A 305 -34.92 -56.53 4.42
C SER A 305 -34.47 -57.81 3.70
N ASN A 306 -33.17 -58.13 3.75
CA ASN A 306 -32.63 -59.39 3.26
C ASN A 306 -33.20 -60.59 4.03
N GLN A 307 -33.31 -60.50 5.36
CA GLN A 307 -33.93 -61.54 6.17
C GLN A 307 -35.42 -61.73 5.86
N LEU A 308 -36.17 -60.64 5.76
CA LEU A 308 -37.60 -60.65 5.46
C LEU A 308 -37.89 -61.19 4.05
N SER A 309 -37.11 -60.78 3.05
CA SER A 309 -37.25 -61.29 1.69
C SER A 309 -36.95 -62.78 1.60
N PHE A 310 -35.94 -63.26 2.32
CA PHE A 310 -35.67 -64.69 2.46
C PHE A 310 -36.86 -65.43 3.11
N GLN A 311 -37.38 -64.91 4.23
CA GLN A 311 -38.54 -65.49 4.93
C GLN A 311 -39.82 -65.48 4.08
N ALA A 312 -40.08 -64.41 3.33
CA ALA A 312 -41.25 -64.31 2.45
C ALA A 312 -41.18 -65.34 1.31
N LYS A 313 -39.98 -65.61 0.78
CA LYS A 313 -39.77 -66.57 -0.31
C LYS A 313 -39.78 -68.03 0.15
N HIS A 314 -39.18 -68.33 1.30
CA HIS A 314 -38.91 -69.71 1.73
C HIS A 314 -39.62 -70.14 3.02
N GLY A 315 -40.39 -69.24 3.65
CA GLY A 315 -41.01 -69.45 4.95
C GLY A 315 -40.00 -69.42 6.11
N THR A 316 -40.47 -69.67 7.32
CA THR A 316 -39.61 -69.78 8.52
C THR A 316 -39.21 -71.22 8.80
N VAL A 317 -38.06 -71.42 9.47
CA VAL A 317 -37.66 -72.77 9.96
C VAL A 317 -38.72 -73.35 10.86
N LYS A 318 -39.32 -72.50 11.71
CA LYS A 318 -40.39 -72.90 12.63
C LYS A 318 -41.56 -73.52 11.88
N SER A 319 -42.09 -72.84 10.86
CA SER A 319 -43.16 -73.37 10.03
C SER A 319 -42.76 -74.69 9.35
N ARG A 320 -41.53 -74.75 8.82
CA ARG A 320 -41.01 -75.95 8.14
C ARG A 320 -40.88 -77.16 9.07
N ILE A 321 -40.47 -76.97 10.33
CA ILE A 321 -40.37 -78.06 11.33
C ILE A 321 -41.76 -78.47 11.81
N GLN A 322 -42.65 -77.52 12.06
CA GLN A 322 -44.02 -77.80 12.49
C GLN A 322 -44.81 -78.57 11.42
N ASN A 323 -44.48 -78.35 10.14
CA ASN A 323 -45.04 -79.12 9.03
C ASN A 323 -44.46 -80.53 8.87
N GLN A 324 -43.42 -80.93 9.61
CA GLN A 324 -42.93 -82.31 9.56
C GLN A 324 -43.94 -83.27 10.19
N LEU A 325 -44.06 -84.47 9.61
CA LEU A 325 -45.00 -85.50 10.07
C LEU A 325 -44.86 -85.81 11.56
N SER A 326 -43.63 -85.91 12.07
CA SER A 326 -43.36 -86.16 13.49
C SER A 326 -43.92 -85.06 14.38
N TYR A 327 -43.80 -83.79 14.01
CA TYR A 327 -44.36 -82.70 14.79
C TYR A 327 -45.90 -82.74 14.76
N LYS A 328 -46.51 -82.86 13.57
CA LYS A 328 -47.98 -82.90 13.40
C LYS A 328 -48.59 -84.04 14.23
N LEU A 329 -47.99 -85.23 14.19
CA LEU A 329 -48.47 -86.40 14.94
C LEU A 329 -48.34 -86.21 16.44
N GLY A 330 -47.16 -85.83 16.95
CA GLY A 330 -47.01 -85.68 18.39
C GLY A 330 -47.79 -84.49 18.96
N GLN A 331 -48.02 -83.43 18.17
CA GLN A 331 -48.93 -82.35 18.55
C GLN A 331 -50.36 -82.86 18.69
N ALA A 332 -50.84 -83.66 17.74
CA ALA A 332 -52.15 -84.30 17.83
C ALA A 332 -52.25 -85.26 19.02
N MET A 333 -51.19 -86.01 19.34
CA MET A 333 -51.13 -86.84 20.56
C MET A 333 -51.29 -85.99 21.82
N ILE A 334 -50.57 -84.87 21.92
CA ILE A 334 -50.66 -83.99 23.10
C ILE A 334 -52.06 -83.40 23.22
N VAL A 335 -52.60 -82.81 22.15
CA VAL A 335 -53.91 -82.15 22.18
C VAL A 335 -55.02 -83.14 22.53
N ASN A 336 -55.05 -84.29 21.87
CA ASN A 336 -56.09 -85.31 22.08
C ASN A 336 -55.94 -86.03 23.42
N SER A 337 -54.74 -86.07 24.02
CA SER A 337 -54.52 -86.69 25.33
C SER A 337 -55.10 -85.93 26.53
N LYS A 338 -55.63 -84.72 26.32
CA LYS A 338 -56.15 -83.86 27.40
C LYS A 338 -57.59 -84.16 27.82
N SER A 339 -58.33 -84.96 27.04
CA SER A 339 -59.71 -85.34 27.36
C SER A 339 -59.94 -86.83 27.10
N PHE A 340 -60.87 -87.43 27.85
CA PHE A 340 -61.23 -88.84 27.70
C PHE A 340 -61.73 -89.14 26.27
N LEU A 341 -62.63 -88.30 25.75
CA LEU A 341 -63.14 -88.41 24.38
C LEU A 341 -62.04 -88.20 23.33
N GLY A 342 -61.09 -87.30 23.59
CA GLY A 342 -59.93 -87.07 22.71
C GLY A 342 -59.04 -88.30 22.60
N TYR A 343 -58.82 -89.04 23.70
CA TYR A 343 -58.05 -90.29 23.69
C TYR A 343 -58.70 -91.36 22.81
N LEU A 344 -60.04 -91.46 22.81
CA LEU A 344 -60.79 -92.40 21.98
C LEU A 344 -60.69 -92.07 20.48
N ILE A 345 -60.71 -90.77 20.12
CA ILE A 345 -60.65 -90.28 18.74
C ILE A 345 -59.20 -90.24 18.21
N MET A 346 -58.20 -90.29 19.10
CA MET A 346 -56.77 -90.15 18.78
C MET A 346 -56.29 -91.06 17.63
N PRO A 347 -56.63 -92.36 17.56
CA PRO A 347 -56.18 -93.22 16.47
C PRO A 347 -56.65 -92.73 15.09
N MET A 348 -57.91 -92.28 15.00
CA MET A 348 -58.48 -91.75 13.76
C MET A 348 -57.85 -90.41 13.36
N ALA A 349 -57.62 -89.52 14.32
CA ALA A 349 -56.95 -88.25 14.09
C ALA A 349 -55.51 -88.43 13.59
N LEU A 350 -54.76 -89.37 14.18
CA LEU A 350 -53.39 -89.67 13.75
C LEU A 350 -53.35 -90.30 12.35
N LEU A 351 -54.29 -91.19 12.03
CA LEU A 351 -54.41 -91.79 10.70
C LEU A 351 -54.72 -90.74 9.64
N SER A 352 -55.66 -89.82 9.92
CA SER A 352 -56.01 -88.70 9.04
C SER A 352 -54.78 -87.83 8.74
N ILE A 353 -54.01 -87.43 9.76
CA ILE A 353 -52.79 -86.63 9.61
C ILE A 353 -51.75 -87.35 8.73
N MET A 354 -51.57 -88.67 8.90
CA MET A 354 -50.66 -89.46 8.07
C MET A 354 -51.06 -89.47 6.60
N ILE A 355 -52.35 -89.64 6.32
CA ILE A 355 -52.89 -89.67 4.95
C ILE A 355 -52.74 -88.28 4.30
N SER A 356 -53.19 -87.23 4.98
CA SER A 356 -53.10 -85.85 4.47
C SER A 356 -51.66 -85.43 4.24
N HIS A 357 -50.73 -85.72 5.15
CA HIS A 357 -49.31 -85.39 4.96
C HIS A 357 -48.69 -86.15 3.77
N LYS A 358 -49.09 -87.41 3.54
CA LYS A 358 -48.62 -88.18 2.38
C LYS A 358 -49.12 -87.58 1.06
N GLN A 359 -50.35 -87.05 1.05
CA GLN A 359 -50.89 -86.31 -0.09
C GLN A 359 -50.16 -84.96 -0.29
N GLU A 360 -49.94 -84.18 0.77
CA GLU A 360 -49.16 -82.93 0.75
C GLU A 360 -47.77 -83.14 0.13
N GLN A 361 -47.05 -84.20 0.52
CA GLN A 361 -45.73 -84.52 -0.02
C GLN A 361 -45.76 -84.85 -1.51
N LYS A 362 -46.76 -85.61 -1.99
CA LYS A 362 -46.92 -85.90 -3.43
C LYS A 362 -47.15 -84.62 -4.24
N ILE A 363 -48.05 -83.77 -3.76
CA ILE A 363 -48.36 -82.48 -4.39
C ILE A 363 -47.11 -81.59 -4.43
N TYR A 364 -46.30 -81.57 -3.37
CA TYR A 364 -45.04 -80.82 -3.33
C TYR A 364 -44.01 -81.34 -4.35
N GLN A 365 -43.85 -82.67 -4.46
CA GLN A 365 -42.95 -83.27 -5.45
C GLN A 365 -43.39 -82.96 -6.89
N GLU A 366 -44.69 -82.97 -7.18
CA GLU A 366 -45.24 -82.55 -8.48
C GLU A 366 -44.98 -81.06 -8.75
N LYS A 367 -45.11 -80.20 -7.74
CA LYS A 367 -44.83 -78.76 -7.86
C LYS A 367 -43.35 -78.48 -8.17
N ILE A 368 -42.41 -79.16 -7.50
CA ILE A 368 -40.97 -79.02 -7.79
C ILE A 368 -40.60 -79.55 -9.18
N LYS A 369 -41.25 -80.62 -9.65
CA LYS A 369 -41.02 -81.14 -11.01
C LYS A 369 -41.43 -80.12 -12.08
N LYS A 370 -42.49 -79.35 -11.84
CA LYS A 370 -42.98 -78.30 -12.74
C LYS A 370 -42.15 -77.01 -12.64
N ASP A 371 -41.64 -76.70 -11.45
CA ASP A 371 -40.75 -75.55 -11.22
C ASP A 371 -39.65 -75.91 -10.19
N PRO A 372 -38.42 -76.20 -10.66
CA PRO A 372 -37.28 -76.51 -9.80
C PRO A 372 -36.92 -75.40 -8.80
N SER A 373 -37.30 -74.15 -9.06
CA SER A 373 -36.99 -73.00 -8.19
C SER A 373 -37.77 -72.99 -6.87
N LEU A 374 -38.87 -73.75 -6.79
CA LEU A 374 -39.69 -73.94 -5.59
C LEU A 374 -39.06 -74.90 -4.57
N LYS A 375 -37.88 -75.46 -4.88
CA LYS A 375 -37.16 -76.33 -3.96
C LYS A 375 -36.70 -75.54 -2.75
N LEU A 376 -37.19 -75.94 -1.57
CA LEU A 376 -36.79 -75.32 -0.31
C LEU A 376 -35.28 -75.51 -0.04
N PRO A 377 -34.57 -74.48 0.45
CA PRO A 377 -33.14 -74.55 0.81
C PRO A 377 -32.82 -75.64 1.87
N LEU A 378 -31.54 -75.89 2.18
CA LEU A 378 -31.21 -76.77 3.31
C LEU A 378 -31.60 -76.09 4.62
N LEU A 379 -31.82 -76.86 5.69
CA LEU A 379 -32.22 -76.28 6.99
C LEU A 379 -31.14 -75.36 7.57
N GLU A 380 -29.88 -75.62 7.23
CA GLU A 380 -28.70 -74.84 7.66
C GLU A 380 -28.62 -73.48 6.97
N ASP A 381 -29.23 -73.34 5.79
CA ASP A 381 -29.23 -72.10 5.00
C ASP A 381 -30.25 -71.08 5.50
N TYR A 382 -31.07 -71.42 6.51
CA TYR A 382 -32.08 -70.51 7.04
C TYR A 382 -31.47 -69.56 8.09
N PRO A 383 -31.82 -68.25 8.05
CA PRO A 383 -31.36 -67.26 9.02
C PRO A 383 -31.67 -67.63 10.49
N ASP A 384 -32.75 -68.38 10.73
CA ASP A 384 -33.23 -68.85 12.05
C ASP A 384 -32.85 -70.32 12.36
N CYS A 385 -31.82 -70.88 11.71
CA CYS A 385 -31.44 -72.30 11.86
C CYS A 385 -31.10 -72.70 13.33
N GLN A 386 -30.60 -71.78 14.16
CA GLN A 386 -30.34 -72.11 15.58
C GLN A 386 -31.63 -72.45 16.36
N GLU A 387 -32.77 -71.89 15.98
CA GLU A 387 -34.07 -72.25 16.55
C GLU A 387 -34.56 -73.63 16.06
N ALA A 388 -34.06 -74.11 14.91
CA ALA A 388 -34.38 -75.42 14.34
C ALA A 388 -34.10 -76.56 15.33
N LEU A 389 -32.92 -76.50 15.96
CA LEU A 389 -32.44 -77.52 16.89
C LEU A 389 -33.26 -77.54 18.17
N LYS A 390 -33.74 -76.38 18.65
CA LYS A 390 -34.64 -76.27 19.79
C LYS A 390 -36.01 -76.89 19.49
N LEU A 391 -36.57 -76.62 18.31
CA LEU A 391 -37.87 -77.16 17.90
C LEU A 391 -37.86 -78.67 17.64
N LYS A 392 -36.78 -79.22 17.07
CA LYS A 392 -36.60 -80.69 16.98
C LYS A 392 -36.46 -81.35 18.35
N ASN A 393 -36.08 -80.60 19.38
CA ASN A 393 -36.05 -81.08 20.76
C ASN A 393 -37.38 -80.96 21.50
N HIS A 394 -38.40 -80.33 20.90
CA HIS A 394 -39.72 -80.15 21.48
C HIS A 394 -40.44 -81.48 21.71
N LEU A 395 -41.23 -81.56 22.78
CA LEU A 395 -41.95 -82.78 23.17
C LEU A 395 -42.84 -83.30 22.03
N SER A 396 -43.58 -82.42 21.35
CA SER A 396 -44.41 -82.79 20.18
C SER A 396 -43.60 -83.48 19.09
N TYR A 397 -42.39 -82.99 18.78
CA TYR A 397 -41.55 -83.58 17.75
C TYR A 397 -41.08 -84.98 18.16
N LYS A 398 -40.58 -85.13 19.40
CA LYS A 398 -40.07 -86.40 19.93
C LYS A 398 -41.16 -87.46 20.09
N LEU A 399 -42.37 -87.07 20.53
CA LEU A 399 -43.51 -87.97 20.66
C LEU A 399 -43.93 -88.55 19.31
N GLY A 400 -44.07 -87.70 18.28
CA GLY A 400 -44.43 -88.22 16.95
C GLY A 400 -43.30 -89.00 16.29
N GLN A 401 -42.01 -88.70 16.57
CA GLN A 401 -40.91 -89.58 16.17
C GLN A 401 -41.01 -90.96 16.84
N ALA A 402 -41.30 -91.01 18.14
CA ALA A 402 -41.51 -92.27 18.85
C ALA A 402 -42.68 -93.06 18.24
N LEU A 403 -43.77 -92.39 17.87
CA LEU A 403 -44.92 -93.01 17.19
C LEU A 403 -44.56 -93.54 15.80
N ILE A 404 -43.87 -92.75 14.96
CA ILE A 404 -43.43 -93.19 13.62
C ILE A 404 -42.51 -94.41 13.75
N LYS A 405 -41.58 -94.37 14.72
CA LYS A 405 -40.67 -95.50 14.99
C LYS A 405 -41.44 -96.73 15.43
N ALA A 406 -42.39 -96.58 16.35
CA ALA A 406 -43.25 -97.65 16.83
C ALA A 406 -44.04 -98.32 15.69
N ASN A 407 -44.62 -97.50 14.80
CA ASN A 407 -45.35 -97.98 13.62
C ASN A 407 -44.45 -98.73 12.64
N LYS A 408 -43.20 -98.29 12.44
CA LYS A 408 -42.22 -99.01 11.59
C LYS A 408 -41.77 -100.34 12.19
N THR A 409 -41.72 -100.45 13.51
CA THR A 409 -41.25 -101.65 14.23
C THR A 409 -42.39 -102.36 14.96
N TRP A 410 -43.62 -102.24 14.46
CA TRP A 410 -44.81 -102.72 15.16
C TRP A 410 -44.72 -104.23 15.47
N TYR A 411 -44.25 -105.02 14.50
CA TYR A 411 -44.01 -106.47 14.58
C TYR A 411 -42.86 -106.88 15.52
N LYS A 412 -42.05 -105.93 16.00
CA LYS A 412 -40.97 -106.14 16.99
C LYS A 412 -41.33 -105.55 18.37
N GLY A 413 -42.62 -105.43 18.68
CA GLY A 413 -43.08 -104.82 19.93
C GLY A 413 -42.90 -103.29 20.00
N GLY A 414 -42.84 -102.63 18.84
CA GLY A 414 -42.58 -101.18 18.73
C GLY A 414 -43.50 -100.31 19.58
N TYR A 415 -44.79 -100.67 19.69
CA TYR A 415 -45.77 -99.94 20.49
C TYR A 415 -45.58 -100.14 22.00
N VAL A 416 -45.13 -101.31 22.45
CA VAL A 416 -44.77 -101.56 23.86
C VAL A 416 -43.58 -100.68 24.25
N LYS A 417 -42.55 -100.63 23.39
CA LYS A 417 -41.38 -99.76 23.57
C LYS A 417 -41.77 -98.27 23.55
N MET A 418 -42.73 -97.90 22.68
CA MET A 418 -43.25 -96.54 22.61
C MET A 418 -43.87 -96.08 23.93
N TRP A 419 -44.61 -96.94 24.62
CA TRP A 419 -45.24 -96.59 25.89
C TRP A 419 -44.21 -96.20 26.97
N PHE A 420 -43.09 -96.94 27.06
CA PHE A 420 -41.98 -96.60 27.94
C PHE A 420 -41.28 -95.28 27.51
N GLU A 421 -41.07 -95.08 26.21
CA GLU A 421 -40.49 -93.83 25.68
C GLU A 421 -41.40 -92.61 25.91
N VAL A 422 -42.71 -92.74 25.74
CA VAL A 422 -43.68 -91.66 26.02
C VAL A 422 -43.65 -91.28 27.50
N ARG A 423 -43.57 -92.27 28.41
CA ARG A 423 -43.41 -92.00 29.85
C ARG A 423 -42.09 -91.30 30.17
N LYS A 424 -40.99 -91.74 29.56
CA LYS A 424 -39.68 -91.10 29.70
C LYS A 424 -39.69 -89.65 29.20
N LEU A 425 -40.19 -89.42 27.98
CA LEU A 425 -40.31 -88.09 27.37
C LEU A 425 -41.20 -87.15 28.19
N LYS A 426 -42.32 -87.67 28.75
CA LYS A 426 -43.18 -86.89 29.66
C LYS A 426 -42.46 -86.49 30.94
N ARG A 427 -41.65 -87.39 31.54
CA ARG A 427 -40.82 -87.09 32.73
C ARG A 427 -39.74 -86.07 32.43
N GLU A 428 -39.01 -86.24 31.32
CA GLU A 428 -37.95 -85.32 30.90
C GLU A 428 -38.48 -83.91 30.57
N PHE A 429 -39.69 -83.81 30.02
CA PHE A 429 -40.34 -82.52 29.78
C PHE A 429 -40.81 -81.86 31.08
N ARG A 430 -41.37 -82.64 32.02
CA ARG A 430 -41.82 -82.12 33.33
C ARG A 430 -40.68 -81.62 34.22
N ASN A 431 -39.46 -82.12 34.01
CA ASN A 431 -38.26 -81.70 34.74
C ASN A 431 -37.51 -80.54 34.06
N LYS A 432 -38.01 -80.03 32.92
CA LYS A 432 -37.41 -78.94 32.13
C LYS A 432 -38.26 -77.65 32.10
N ILE A 433 -39.50 -77.73 32.58
CA ILE A 433 -40.37 -76.59 32.92
C ILE A 433 -40.17 -76.35 34.42
#